data_AF-A0A2D9C9T2-F1
#
_entry.id   AF-A0A2D9C9T2-F1
#
_cell.length_a   1.000
_cell.length_b   1.000
_cell.length_c   1.000
_cell.angle_alpha   90.00
_cell.angle_beta   90.00
_cell.angle_gamma   90.00
#
_symmetry.space_group_name_H-M   'P 1'
#
loop_
_entity.id
_entity.type
_entity.pdbx_description
1 polymer ?
#
loop_
_entity_poly.entity_id
_entity_poly.type
_entity_poly.pdbx_seq_one_letter_code
_entity_poly.pdbx_strand_id
1 'polypeptide(L)'
;MPAYASGKHAYGICDRSGFRYKLDDLVYEVQDGHRTGLRVGYDIVDPDQPQNFLGQVNTTDPQSLLNPRPDSNPGRGLFGWNPIWNPAQYMIGSVGTLTVTTSDGD
;
A
#
# COMPACT_ATOMS: atom_id res chain seq x y z
N MET A 1 11.04 49.34 17.02
CA MET A 1 9.98 48.51 17.64
C MET A 1 10.50 48.05 18.99
N PRO A 2 9.73 48.11 20.09
CA PRO A 2 10.18 47.56 21.37
C PRO A 2 10.41 46.06 21.24
N ALA A 3 11.42 45.53 21.93
CA ALA A 3 11.69 44.10 21.95
C ALA A 3 10.60 43.39 22.77
N TYR A 4 10.10 42.26 22.25
CA TYR A 4 9.18 41.41 23.00
C TYR A 4 9.90 40.76 24.19
N ALA A 5 9.17 40.48 25.27
CA ALA A 5 9.72 39.74 26.39
C ALA A 5 10.18 38.34 25.95
N SER A 6 11.30 37.84 26.49
CA SER A 6 11.90 36.59 26.01
C SER A 6 11.10 35.32 26.32
N GLY A 7 10.05 35.39 27.13
CA GLY A 7 9.13 34.28 27.37
C GLY A 7 9.71 33.07 28.14
N LYS A 8 10.98 33.10 28.56
CA LYS A 8 11.72 31.98 29.20
C LYS A 8 10.99 31.28 30.37
N HIS A 9 10.14 32.02 31.10
CA HIS A 9 9.37 31.50 32.25
C HIS A 9 7.87 31.61 32.04
N ALA A 10 7.43 31.89 30.81
CA ALA A 10 6.02 31.93 30.49
C ALA A 10 5.44 30.52 30.49
N TYR A 11 4.23 30.39 31.00
CA TYR A 11 3.43 29.18 30.85
C TYR A 11 2.47 29.36 29.67
N GLY A 12 2.26 28.29 28.93
CA GLY A 12 1.15 28.18 28.00
C GLY A 12 0.19 27.09 28.46
N ILE A 13 -1.03 27.15 27.95
CA ILE A 13 -2.04 26.12 28.14
C ILE A 13 -2.04 25.25 26.89
N CYS A 14 -2.05 23.93 27.06
CA CYS A 14 -2.19 23.02 25.94
C CYS A 14 -3.65 23.01 25.43
N ASP A 15 -3.84 23.19 24.13
CA ASP A 15 -5.18 23.24 23.52
C ASP A 15 -5.90 21.88 23.51
N ARG A 16 -5.14 20.77 23.63
CA ARG A 16 -5.68 19.40 23.62
C ARG A 16 -6.08 18.91 25.01
N SER A 17 -5.21 19.08 26.01
CA SER A 17 -5.41 18.55 27.36
C SER A 17 -5.82 19.59 28.40
N GLY A 18 -5.65 20.89 28.10
CA GLY A 18 -5.92 21.98 29.04
C GLY A 18 -4.89 22.12 30.17
N PHE A 19 -3.85 21.27 30.21
CA PHE A 19 -2.80 21.36 31.23
C PHE A 19 -1.82 22.50 30.95
N ARG A 20 -1.18 23.00 32.03
CA ARG A 20 -0.13 24.02 31.95
C ARG A 20 1.21 23.37 31.60
N TYR A 21 1.84 23.89 30.56
CA TYR A 21 3.21 23.56 30.15
C TYR A 21 4.06 24.83 30.10
N LYS A 22 5.39 24.70 30.05
CA LYS A 22 6.23 25.86 29.71
C LYS A 22 5.97 26.26 28.26
N LEU A 23 6.02 27.55 27.97
CA LEU A 23 5.77 28.06 26.62
C LEU A 23 6.74 27.46 25.59
N ASP A 24 7.97 27.17 26.01
CA ASP A 24 9.03 26.57 25.20
C ASP A 24 8.79 25.07 24.90
N ASP A 25 7.98 24.38 25.72
CA ASP A 25 7.68 22.94 25.56
C ASP A 25 6.45 22.70 24.66
N LEU A 26 5.71 23.77 24.30
CA LEU A 26 4.52 23.69 23.45
C LEU A 26 4.91 23.66 21.98
N VAL A 27 4.52 22.58 21.30
CA VAL A 27 4.79 22.35 19.88
C VAL A 27 3.51 22.58 19.09
N TYR A 28 3.64 23.04 17.85
CA TYR A 28 2.50 23.18 16.96
C TYR A 28 2.08 21.82 16.42
N GLU A 29 0.79 21.54 16.48
CA GLU A 29 0.24 20.37 15.81
C GLU A 29 0.27 20.57 14.29
N VAL A 30 0.65 19.52 13.58
CA VAL A 30 0.79 19.47 12.12
C VAL A 30 -0.09 18.35 11.60
N GLN A 31 -0.92 18.65 10.62
CA GLN A 31 -1.75 17.66 9.90
C GLN A 31 -1.57 17.90 8.40
N ASP A 32 -1.30 16.82 7.65
CA ASP A 32 -0.99 16.88 6.22
C ASP A 32 0.13 17.91 5.89
N GLY A 33 1.15 17.99 6.76
CA GLY A 33 2.25 18.94 6.62
C GLY A 33 1.90 20.41 6.90
N HIS A 34 0.66 20.70 7.30
CA HIS A 34 0.19 22.06 7.57
C HIS A 34 -0.04 22.26 9.08
N ARG A 35 0.34 23.45 9.59
CA ARG A 35 0.14 23.80 11.00
C ARG A 35 -1.34 24.09 11.24
N THR A 36 -1.98 23.35 12.12
CA THR A 36 -3.41 23.53 12.46
C THR A 36 -3.68 24.77 13.29
N GLY A 37 -2.63 25.38 13.86
CA GLY A 37 -2.71 26.54 14.74
C GLY A 37 -2.85 26.18 16.23
N LEU A 38 -3.08 24.91 16.54
CA LEU A 38 -3.12 24.38 17.90
C LEU A 38 -1.70 24.22 18.46
N ARG A 39 -1.52 24.55 19.73
CA ARG A 39 -0.31 24.29 20.50
C ARG A 39 -0.55 23.18 21.51
N VAL A 40 0.23 22.12 21.35
CA VAL A 40 0.08 20.87 22.08
C VAL A 40 1.37 20.58 22.85
N GLY A 41 1.24 19.98 24.03
CA GLY A 41 2.41 19.55 24.81
C GLY A 41 3.22 18.52 24.03
N TYR A 42 4.55 18.59 24.12
CA TYR A 42 5.47 17.65 23.46
C TYR A 42 5.22 16.17 23.79
N ASP A 43 4.66 15.89 24.96
CA ASP A 43 4.33 14.56 25.47
C ASP A 43 3.09 13.93 24.80
N ILE A 44 2.15 14.76 24.35
CA ILE A 44 0.87 14.32 23.81
C ILE A 44 0.67 14.68 22.33
N VAL A 45 1.67 15.30 21.70
CA VAL A 45 1.64 15.63 20.27
C VAL A 45 1.62 14.33 19.46
N ASP A 46 0.70 14.24 18.50
CA ASP A 46 0.66 13.09 17.58
C ASP A 46 1.45 13.47 16.32
N PRO A 47 2.53 12.75 15.99
CA PRO A 47 3.25 12.98 14.75
C PRO A 47 2.36 12.75 13.54
N ASP A 48 2.57 13.56 12.49
CA ASP A 48 1.78 13.43 11.27
C ASP A 48 2.03 12.06 10.63
N GLN A 49 0.94 11.33 10.40
CA GLN A 49 0.98 9.99 9.83
C GLN A 49 1.29 10.09 8.34
N PRO A 50 2.15 9.22 7.79
CA PRO A 50 2.49 9.26 6.37
C PRO A 50 1.27 9.04 5.46
N GLN A 51 0.17 8.48 5.98
CA GLN A 51 -1.07 8.30 5.23
C GLN A 51 -1.84 9.61 4.97
N ASN A 52 -1.59 10.68 5.73
CA ASN A 52 -2.31 11.94 5.59
C ASN A 52 -1.89 12.74 4.35
N PHE A 53 -0.71 12.44 3.79
CA PHE A 53 -0.13 13.09 2.63
C PHE A 53 -0.75 12.63 1.29
N LEU A 54 -2.09 12.68 1.24
CA LEU A 54 -2.88 12.32 0.07
C LEU A 54 -2.60 13.28 -1.09
N GLY A 55 -2.37 12.73 -2.29
CA GLY A 55 -2.13 13.54 -3.48
C GLY A 55 -0.73 14.13 -3.62
N GLN A 56 0.20 13.88 -2.68
CA GLN A 56 1.61 14.26 -2.85
C GLN A 56 2.35 13.38 -3.86
N VAL A 57 1.94 12.11 -3.99
CA VAL A 57 2.51 11.18 -4.95
C VAL A 57 1.67 11.20 -6.23
N ASN A 58 2.34 11.43 -7.37
CA ASN A 58 1.71 11.30 -8.68
C ASN A 58 1.31 9.84 -8.92
N THR A 59 0.04 9.51 -8.70
CA THR A 59 -0.56 8.20 -9.01
C THR A 59 -0.97 8.08 -10.49
N THR A 60 -0.62 9.06 -11.32
CA THR A 60 -0.84 8.95 -12.77
C THR A 60 0.05 7.83 -13.30
N ASP A 61 -0.55 6.69 -13.66
CA ASP A 61 0.13 5.59 -14.33
C ASP A 61 0.08 5.79 -15.85
N PRO A 62 1.16 6.29 -16.49
CA PRO A 62 1.18 6.53 -17.93
C PRO A 62 1.25 5.24 -18.76
N GLN A 63 1.19 4.04 -18.15
CA GLN A 63 1.15 2.77 -18.89
C GLN A 63 -0.11 2.64 -19.78
N SER A 64 -1.21 3.31 -19.42
CA SER A 64 -2.44 3.25 -20.21
C SER A 64 -2.43 4.27 -21.36
N LEU A 65 -2.66 3.79 -22.59
CA LEU A 65 -2.90 4.69 -23.72
C LEU A 65 -4.26 5.35 -23.56
N LEU A 66 -4.35 6.66 -23.83
CA LEU A 66 -5.62 7.35 -23.99
C LEU A 66 -6.30 6.84 -25.28
N ASN A 67 -7.40 6.09 -25.13
CA ASN A 67 -8.08 5.37 -26.21
C ASN A 67 -7.20 4.29 -26.87
N PRO A 68 -6.83 3.21 -26.14
CA PRO A 68 -6.15 2.09 -26.77
C PRO A 68 -7.08 1.55 -27.85
N ARG A 69 -6.57 1.37 -29.08
CA ARG A 69 -7.38 0.72 -30.10
C ARG A 69 -7.77 -0.67 -29.58
N PRO A 70 -9.01 -1.12 -29.79
CA PRO A 70 -9.37 -2.50 -29.50
C PRO A 70 -8.39 -3.41 -30.24
N ASP A 71 -7.76 -4.32 -29.50
CA ASP A 71 -6.88 -5.32 -30.08
C ASP A 71 -7.69 -6.12 -31.10
N SER A 72 -7.29 -6.06 -32.37
CA SER A 72 -7.99 -6.77 -33.46
C SER A 72 -7.79 -8.29 -33.38
N ASN A 73 -6.84 -8.76 -32.56
CA ASN A 73 -6.60 -10.17 -32.34
C ASN A 73 -6.05 -10.39 -30.91
N PRO A 74 -6.90 -10.32 -29.86
CA PRO A 74 -6.55 -10.48 -28.45
C PRO A 74 -6.27 -11.93 -28.10
N GLY A 75 -5.57 -12.63 -29.00
CA GLY A 75 -5.25 -13.99 -28.77
C GLY A 75 -4.31 -14.74 -29.72
N ARG A 76 -3.01 -14.71 -29.39
CA ARG A 76 -2.06 -15.79 -29.76
C ARG A 76 -1.23 -16.32 -28.58
N GLY A 77 -1.80 -16.36 -27.38
CA GLY A 77 -1.30 -17.18 -26.26
C GLY A 77 -2.49 -17.86 -25.59
N LEU A 78 -2.66 -19.17 -25.81
CA LEU A 78 -3.83 -20.00 -25.46
C LEU A 78 -4.80 -19.34 -24.45
N PHE A 79 -5.96 -18.87 -24.94
CA PHE A 79 -7.03 -18.33 -24.09
C PHE A 79 -7.78 -19.48 -23.43
N GLY A 80 -7.87 -19.38 -22.11
CA GLY A 80 -8.83 -20.09 -21.30
C GLY A 80 -9.03 -19.34 -19.99
N TRP A 81 -10.27 -19.16 -19.55
CA TRP A 81 -10.49 -19.18 -18.10
C TRP A 81 -9.96 -20.54 -17.65
N ASN A 82 -9.19 -20.65 -16.57
CA ASN A 82 -8.99 -21.98 -16.01
C ASN A 82 -10.39 -22.55 -15.72
N PRO A 83 -10.96 -23.45 -16.54
CA PRO A 83 -11.08 -24.86 -16.16
C PRO A 83 -11.57 -25.78 -17.31
N ILE A 84 -10.99 -26.94 -17.62
CA ILE A 84 -11.66 -27.87 -18.56
C ILE A 84 -11.67 -27.24 -19.99
N TRP A 85 -11.74 -28.06 -21.06
CA TRP A 85 -11.92 -27.55 -22.43
C TRP A 85 -10.72 -26.92 -23.19
N ASN A 86 -9.48 -27.15 -22.78
CA ASN A 86 -8.36 -27.02 -23.71
C ASN A 86 -8.00 -28.39 -24.30
N PRO A 87 -8.33 -28.66 -25.59
CA PRO A 87 -8.05 -29.95 -26.20
C PRO A 87 -6.56 -30.25 -26.40
N ALA A 88 -5.66 -29.29 -26.17
CA ALA A 88 -4.22 -29.52 -26.12
C ALA A 88 -3.70 -30.07 -24.78
N GLN A 89 -4.55 -30.29 -23.76
CA GLN A 89 -4.18 -30.78 -22.43
C GLN A 89 -4.68 -32.21 -22.10
N TYR A 90 -4.67 -33.14 -23.06
CA TYR A 90 -4.91 -34.56 -22.76
C TYR A 90 -3.60 -35.34 -22.67
N MET A 91 -3.40 -36.08 -21.58
CA MET A 91 -2.31 -37.04 -21.44
C MET A 91 -2.76 -38.36 -22.07
N ILE A 92 -2.12 -38.77 -23.16
CA ILE A 92 -2.38 -40.05 -23.84
C ILE A 92 -1.50 -41.12 -23.18
N GLY A 93 -2.11 -42.03 -22.42
CA GLY A 93 -1.44 -43.20 -21.84
C GLY A 93 -1.93 -44.49 -22.50
N SER A 94 -1.01 -45.40 -22.84
CA SER A 94 -1.33 -46.74 -23.36
C SER A 94 -1.00 -47.80 -22.32
N VAL A 95 -1.93 -48.73 -22.07
CA VAL A 95 -1.67 -49.92 -21.25
C VAL A 95 -1.34 -51.08 -22.18
N GLY A 96 -0.19 -51.73 -21.98
CA GLY A 96 0.20 -52.96 -22.66
C GLY A 96 -0.01 -54.17 -21.74
N THR A 97 -0.52 -55.28 -22.28
CA THR A 97 -0.64 -56.54 -21.55
C THR A 97 0.57 -57.43 -21.82
N LEU A 98 1.28 -57.82 -20.76
CA LEU A 98 2.39 -58.78 -20.83
C LEU A 98 1.89 -60.15 -20.37
N THR A 99 2.00 -61.16 -21.24
CA THR A 99 1.72 -62.55 -20.90
C THR A 99 3.01 -63.20 -20.41
N VAL A 100 3.03 -63.60 -19.14
CA VAL A 100 4.16 -64.32 -18.53
C VAL A 100 3.89 -65.81 -18.63
N THR A 101 4.75 -66.53 -19.34
CA THR A 101 4.77 -68.00 -19.32
C THR A 101 5.97 -68.46 -18.50
N THR A 102 5.70 -69.05 -17.34
CA THR A 102 6.71 -69.77 -16.56
C THR A 102 6.74 -71.22 -17.05
N SER A 103 7.87 -71.65 -17.60
CA SER A 103 8.15 -73.07 -17.82
C SER A 103 8.60 -73.65 -16.48
N ASP A 104 7.76 -74.49 -15.87
CA ASP A 104 8.20 -75.28 -14.73
C ASP A 104 9.29 -76.24 -15.21
N GLY A 105 10.44 -76.16 -14.55
CA GLY A 105 11.65 -76.88 -14.92
C GLY A 105 11.51 -78.38 -14.66
N ASP A 106 11.93 -79.15 -15.66
CA ASP A 106 12.45 -80.51 -15.53
C ASP A 106 13.97 -80.48 -15.79
#